data_AF-A0ABD5EVH4-F1
#
_entry.id   AF-A0ABD5EVH4-F1
#
_cell.length_a   1.000
_cell.length_b   1.000
_cell.length_c   1.000
_cell.angle_alpha   90.00
_cell.angle_beta   90.00
_cell.angle_gamma   90.00
#
_symmetry.space_group_name_H-M   'P 1'
#
loop_
_entity.id
_entity.type
_entity.pdbx_description
1 polymer ?
#
loop_
_entity_poly.entity_id
_entity_poly.type
_entity_poly.pdbx_seq_one_letter_code
_entity_poly.pdbx_strand_id
1 'polypeptide(L)'
;MPAPTPDTLRALTETLSDVTEYLRENPDPAEALALVEPLLDEYTGLPVQLADTLRALARTIQEHQAIPRAAHVNLLIAELRTAAWEQTDQHTLHYVLDELRALHDDAESEQGCSRCR
;
A
#
# COMPACT_ATOMS: atom_id res chain seq x y z
N MET A 1 5.55 -16.62 -15.71
CA MET A 1 6.14 -15.38 -15.15
C MET A 1 7.49 -15.74 -14.55
N PRO A 2 8.56 -14.94 -14.77
CA PRO A 2 9.84 -15.13 -14.08
C PRO A 2 9.66 -14.96 -12.57
N ALA A 3 10.49 -15.65 -11.78
CA ALA A 3 10.48 -15.50 -10.33
C ALA A 3 10.91 -14.06 -9.95
N PRO A 4 10.26 -13.43 -8.94
CA PRO A 4 10.69 -12.13 -8.45
C PRO A 4 12.11 -12.23 -7.88
N THR A 5 12.88 -11.16 -8.05
CA THR A 5 14.24 -11.07 -7.50
C THR A 5 14.30 -10.03 -6.38
N PRO A 6 15.26 -10.14 -5.44
CA PRO A 6 15.50 -9.09 -4.45
C PRO A 6 15.73 -7.72 -5.07
N ASP A 7 16.36 -7.64 -6.24
CA ASP A 7 16.62 -6.37 -6.92
C ASP A 7 15.33 -5.75 -7.48
N THR A 8 14.40 -6.57 -7.97
CA THR A 8 13.06 -6.11 -8.37
C THR A 8 12.28 -5.54 -7.18
N LEU A 9 12.37 -6.19 -6.01
CA LEU A 9 11.73 -5.68 -4.79
C LEU A 9 12.41 -4.40 -4.29
N ARG A 10 13.74 -4.29 -4.42
CA ARG A 10 14.47 -3.08 -4.06
C ARG A 10 14.05 -1.89 -4.92
N ALA A 11 13.99 -2.06 -6.23
CA ALA A 11 13.53 -1.01 -7.14
C ALA A 11 12.10 -0.53 -6.81
N LEU A 12 11.22 -1.45 -6.40
CA LEU A 12 9.87 -1.09 -5.93
C LEU A 12 9.94 -0.22 -4.67
N THR A 13 10.76 -0.57 -3.69
CA THR A 13 10.92 0.24 -2.46
C THR A 13 11.61 1.59 -2.70
N GLU A 14 12.54 1.65 -3.65
CA GLU A 14 13.16 2.91 -4.11
C GLU A 14 12.11 3.80 -4.76
N THR A 15 11.26 3.25 -5.64
CA THR A 15 10.15 4.00 -6.26
C THR A 15 9.19 4.58 -5.22
N LEU A 16 8.83 3.83 -4.17
CA LEU A 16 8.01 4.36 -3.07
C LEU A 16 8.72 5.47 -2.29
N SER A 17 10.04 5.38 -2.17
CA SER A 17 10.85 6.44 -1.54
C SER A 17 10.83 7.71 -2.40
N ASP A 18 10.98 7.57 -3.72
CA ASP A 18 10.90 8.69 -4.66
C ASP A 18 9.53 9.37 -4.63
N VAL A 19 8.43 8.60 -4.58
CA VAL A 19 7.07 9.14 -4.37
C VAL A 19 7.00 9.94 -3.06
N THR A 20 7.59 9.43 -1.98
CA THR A 20 7.60 10.12 -0.69
C THR A 20 8.38 11.43 -0.75
N GLU A 21 9.54 11.46 -1.41
CA GLU A 21 10.29 12.70 -1.60
C GLU A 21 9.52 13.68 -2.48
N TYR A 22 8.91 13.21 -3.56
CA TYR A 22 8.08 14.06 -4.43
C TYR A 22 6.95 14.74 -3.67
N LEU A 23 6.21 14.01 -2.83
CA LEU A 23 5.14 14.58 -2.01
C LEU A 23 5.64 15.66 -1.04
N ARG A 24 6.90 15.58 -0.58
CA ARG A 24 7.51 16.62 0.29
C ARG A 24 7.84 17.91 -0.45
N GLU A 25 7.94 17.87 -1.77
CA GLU A 25 8.10 19.06 -2.60
C GLU A 25 6.79 19.88 -2.71
N ASN A 26 5.68 19.37 -2.13
CA ASN A 26 4.35 19.96 -2.14
C ASN A 26 3.82 20.18 -3.57
N PRO A 27 3.68 19.10 -4.37
CA PRO A 27 3.12 19.19 -5.71
C PRO A 27 1.63 19.56 -5.67
N ASP A 28 1.05 19.77 -6.85
CA ASP A 28 -0.38 20.01 -6.98
C ASP A 28 -1.18 18.85 -6.35
N PRO A 29 -2.26 19.12 -5.57
CA PRO A 29 -3.04 18.08 -4.93
C PRO A 29 -3.64 17.06 -5.90
N ALA A 30 -4.08 17.44 -7.10
CA ALA A 30 -4.59 16.48 -8.09
C ALA A 30 -3.50 15.50 -8.51
N GLU A 31 -2.28 16.00 -8.72
CA GLU A 31 -1.14 15.19 -9.10
C GLU A 31 -0.69 14.26 -7.96
N ALA A 32 -0.65 14.77 -6.72
CA ALA A 32 -0.34 13.99 -5.53
C ALA A 32 -1.35 12.84 -5.33
N LEU A 33 -2.65 13.13 -5.44
CA LEU A 33 -3.72 12.15 -5.28
C LEU A 33 -3.66 11.08 -6.37
N ALA A 34 -3.49 11.48 -7.64
CA ALA A 34 -3.36 10.54 -8.76
C ALA A 34 -2.16 9.59 -8.60
N LEU A 35 -1.06 10.06 -8.00
CA LEU A 35 0.14 9.25 -7.75
C LEU A 35 -0.06 8.24 -6.60
N VAL A 36 -0.81 8.60 -5.56
CA VAL A 36 -1.03 7.77 -4.36
C VAL A 36 -2.22 6.82 -4.52
N GLU A 37 -3.20 7.14 -5.35
CA GLU A 37 -4.41 6.35 -5.56
C GLU A 37 -4.14 4.85 -5.83
N PRO A 38 -3.23 4.47 -6.76
CA PRO A 38 -2.93 3.06 -6.99
C PRO A 38 -2.29 2.35 -5.78
N LEU A 39 -1.61 3.10 -4.90
CA LEU A 39 -0.96 2.54 -3.71
C LEU A 39 -1.97 2.17 -2.62
N LEU A 40 -3.14 2.82 -2.62
CA LEU A 40 -4.20 2.64 -1.63
C LEU A 40 -5.49 2.09 -2.23
N ASP A 41 -5.43 1.48 -3.42
CA ASP A 41 -6.57 0.80 -4.03
C ASP A 41 -7.13 -0.29 -3.09
N GLU A 42 -8.46 -0.38 -3.01
CA GLU A 42 -9.19 -1.24 -2.08
C GLU A 42 -8.81 -2.73 -2.19
N TYR A 43 -8.47 -3.19 -3.40
CA TYR A 43 -8.25 -4.62 -3.68
C TYR A 43 -6.83 -4.93 -4.16
N THR A 44 -6.12 -3.94 -4.67
CA THR A 44 -4.83 -4.12 -5.34
C THR A 44 -3.73 -3.24 -4.77
N GLY A 45 -4.05 -2.35 -3.83
CA GLY A 45 -3.09 -1.47 -3.18
C GLY A 45 -2.08 -2.20 -2.30
N LEU A 46 -1.06 -1.45 -1.85
CA LEU A 46 0.00 -1.94 -0.98
C LEU A 46 -0.52 -2.67 0.27
N PRO A 47 -1.57 -2.19 0.99
CA PRO A 47 -2.06 -2.88 2.17
C PRO A 47 -2.49 -4.33 1.89
N VAL A 48 -3.20 -4.55 0.77
CA VAL A 48 -3.67 -5.89 0.37
C VAL A 48 -2.51 -6.75 -0.12
N GLN A 49 -1.68 -6.21 -1.01
CA GLN A 49 -0.57 -6.98 -1.60
C GLN A 49 0.49 -7.39 -0.57
N LEU A 50 0.80 -6.50 0.38
CA LEU A 50 1.73 -6.80 1.46
C LEU A 50 1.14 -7.84 2.42
N ALA A 51 -0.15 -7.71 2.76
CA ALA A 51 -0.83 -8.71 3.58
C ALA A 51 -0.76 -10.12 2.96
N ASP A 52 -1.03 -10.23 1.65
CA ASP A 52 -1.00 -11.51 0.95
C ASP A 52 0.42 -12.08 0.84
N THR A 53 1.41 -11.21 0.63
CA THR A 53 2.83 -11.60 0.67
C THR A 53 3.24 -12.17 2.03
N LEU A 54 2.81 -11.52 3.13
CA LEU A 54 3.08 -11.99 4.50
C LEU A 54 2.38 -13.32 4.80
N ARG A 55 1.12 -13.49 4.37
CA ARG A 55 0.39 -14.78 4.49
C ARG A 55 1.09 -15.89 3.70
N ALA A 56 1.55 -15.59 2.48
CA ALA A 56 2.27 -16.54 1.64
C ALA A 56 3.61 -16.94 2.24
N LEU A 57 4.34 -15.99 2.86
CA LEU A 57 5.57 -16.28 3.59
C LEU A 57 5.30 -17.18 4.81
N ALA A 58 4.29 -16.83 5.61
CA ALA A 58 3.89 -17.62 6.78
C ALA A 58 3.54 -19.07 6.38
N ARG A 59 2.80 -19.25 5.27
CA ARG A 59 2.49 -20.56 4.70
C ARG A 59 3.73 -21.30 4.22
N THR A 60 4.63 -20.62 3.51
CA THR A 60 5.88 -21.19 3.00
C THR A 60 6.72 -21.75 4.15
N ILE A 61 6.87 -21.00 5.24
CA ILE A 61 7.59 -21.44 6.43
C ILE A 61 6.88 -22.63 7.09
N GLN A 62 5.55 -22.60 7.20
CA GLN A 62 4.77 -23.66 7.84
C GLN A 62 4.85 -25.01 7.09
N GLU A 63 4.88 -24.95 5.76
CA GLU A 63 4.86 -26.13 4.87
C GLU A 63 6.27 -26.69 4.60
N HIS A 64 7.34 -25.92 4.87
CA HIS A 64 8.70 -26.33 4.54
C HIS A 64 9.24 -27.40 5.51
N GLN A 65 9.43 -28.62 4.99
CA GLN A 65 9.86 -29.79 5.78
C GLN A 65 11.20 -29.64 6.50
N ALA A 66 12.10 -28.77 6.01
CA ALA A 66 13.41 -28.55 6.62
C ALA A 66 13.35 -27.69 7.89
N ILE A 67 12.23 -27.00 8.14
CA ILE A 67 12.07 -26.11 9.30
C ILE A 67 11.49 -26.93 10.46
N PRO A 68 12.22 -27.08 11.59
CA PRO A 68 11.71 -27.80 12.74
C PRO A 68 10.41 -27.17 13.24
N ARG A 69 9.37 -27.99 13.44
CA ARG A 69 8.08 -27.55 14.00
C ARG A 69 8.19 -27.31 15.51
N ALA A 70 8.92 -26.25 15.87
CA ALA A 70 9.11 -25.79 17.24
C ALA A 70 8.05 -24.75 17.62
N ALA A 71 7.75 -24.64 18.92
CA ALA A 71 6.82 -23.63 19.44
C ALA A 71 7.22 -22.20 19.03
N HIS A 72 8.52 -21.90 19.00
CA HIS A 72 9.01 -20.59 18.58
C HIS A 72 8.69 -20.27 17.12
N VAL A 73 8.81 -21.24 16.20
CA VAL A 73 8.46 -21.04 14.79
C VAL A 73 6.96 -20.77 14.63
N ASN A 74 6.11 -21.45 15.42
CA ASN A 74 4.67 -21.19 15.40
C ASN A 74 4.33 -19.76 15.88
N LEU A 75 5.08 -19.20 16.83
CA LEU A 75 4.90 -17.81 17.26
C LEU A 75 5.26 -16.83 16.14
N LEU A 76 6.39 -17.02 15.46
CA LEU A 76 6.80 -16.17 14.33
C LEU A 76 5.79 -16.24 13.17
N ILE A 77 5.24 -17.42 12.88
CA ILE A 77 4.15 -17.58 11.89
C ILE A 77 2.90 -16.81 12.31
N ALA A 78 2.56 -16.82 13.60
CA ALA A 78 1.43 -16.06 14.12
C ALA A 78 1.65 -14.55 14.00
N GLU A 79 2.86 -14.06 14.30
CA GLU A 79 3.24 -12.65 14.12
C GLU A 79 3.08 -12.19 12.66
N LEU A 80 3.56 -12.98 11.69
CA LEU A 80 3.36 -12.69 10.26
C LEU A 80 1.88 -12.60 9.87
N ARG A 81 1.04 -13.47 10.43
CA ARG A 81 -0.41 -13.47 10.16
C ARG A 81 -1.13 -12.29 10.80
N THR A 82 -0.72 -11.89 12.00
CA THR A 82 -1.23 -10.68 12.67
C THR A 82 -0.87 -9.45 11.85
N ALA A 83 0.40 -9.30 11.47
CA ALA A 83 0.83 -8.20 10.63
C ALA A 83 0.07 -8.15 9.31
N ALA A 84 -0.17 -9.31 8.66
CA ALA A 84 -1.00 -9.36 7.46
C ALA A 84 -2.44 -8.90 7.67
N TRP A 85 -3.04 -9.23 8.83
CA TRP A 85 -4.38 -8.76 9.17
C TRP A 85 -4.39 -7.25 9.37
N GLU A 86 -3.42 -6.70 10.10
CA GLU A 86 -3.26 -5.25 10.29
C GLU A 86 -3.06 -4.51 8.97
N GLN A 87 -2.29 -5.08 8.04
CA GLN A 87 -2.15 -4.54 6.69
C GLN A 87 -3.47 -4.58 5.92
N THR A 88 -4.25 -5.67 5.99
CA THR A 88 -5.55 -5.70 5.31
C THR A 88 -6.52 -4.67 5.90
N ASP A 89 -6.49 -4.41 7.20
CA ASP A 89 -7.35 -3.40 7.84
C ASP A 89 -7.15 -1.99 7.25
N GLN A 90 -5.92 -1.68 6.80
CA GLN A 90 -5.56 -0.41 6.16
C GLN A 90 -6.15 -0.23 4.74
N HIS A 91 -6.82 -1.22 4.13
CA HIS A 91 -7.50 -1.04 2.82
C HIS A 91 -8.55 0.09 2.84
N THR A 92 -9.11 0.37 4.02
CA THR A 92 -10.09 1.45 4.24
C THR A 92 -9.55 2.85 3.92
N LEU A 93 -8.23 3.00 3.81
CA LEU A 93 -7.60 4.25 3.38
C LEU A 93 -8.02 4.69 1.97
N HIS A 94 -8.49 3.77 1.12
CA HIS A 94 -9.09 4.12 -0.17
C HIS A 94 -10.22 5.16 -0.02
N TYR A 95 -11.09 4.99 0.97
CA TYR A 95 -12.20 5.92 1.22
C TYR A 95 -11.70 7.32 1.63
N VAL A 96 -10.54 7.41 2.29
CA VAL A 96 -9.94 8.71 2.60
C VAL A 96 -9.52 9.44 1.33
N LEU A 97 -8.98 8.72 0.33
CA LEU A 97 -8.63 9.33 -0.96
C LEU A 97 -9.86 9.79 -1.74
N ASP A 98 -10.95 9.02 -1.71
CA ASP A 98 -12.21 9.41 -2.33
C ASP A 98 -12.74 10.74 -1.77
N GLU A 99 -12.75 10.88 -0.44
CA GLU A 99 -13.17 12.11 0.23
C GLU A 99 -12.23 13.29 -0.08
N LEU A 100 -10.90 13.07 -0.08
CA LEU A 100 -9.93 14.10 -0.42
C LEU A 100 -10.10 14.60 -1.87
N ARG A 101 -10.37 13.69 -2.80
CA ARG A 101 -10.65 14.03 -4.20
C ARG A 101 -11.94 14.85 -4.34
N ALA A 102 -13.02 14.43 -3.68
CA ALA A 102 -14.27 15.16 -3.70
C ALA A 102 -14.11 16.61 -3.20
N LEU A 103 -13.36 16.79 -2.10
CA LEU A 103 -13.04 18.12 -1.57
C LEU A 103 -12.22 18.97 -2.54
N HIS A 104 -11.30 18.36 -3.28
CA HIS A 104 -10.50 19.06 -4.28
C HIS A 104 -11.35 19.51 -5.48
N ASP A 105 -12.20 18.63 -6.01
CA ASP A 105 -13.08 18.90 -7.14
C ASP A 105 -14.08 20.03 -6.83
N ASP A 106 -14.61 20.06 -5.60
CA ASP A 106 -15.47 21.13 -5.10
C ASP A 106 -14.72 22.48 -5.06
N ALA A 107 -13.49 22.50 -4.55
CA ALA A 107 -12.66 23.71 -4.46
C ALA A 107 -12.31 24.29 -5.84
N GLU A 108 -12.04 23.44 -6.84
CA GLU A 108 -11.81 23.87 -8.23
C GLU A 108 -13.09 24.47 -8.84
N SER A 109 -14.25 23.85 -8.57
CA SER A 109 -15.55 24.30 -9.07
C SER A 109 -15.95 25.68 -8.53
N GLU A 110 -15.70 25.95 -7.24
CA GLU A 110 -15.95 27.25 -6.61
C GLU A 110 -15.03 28.35 -7.19
N GLN A 111 -13.75 28.04 -7.43
CA GLN A 111 -12.80 28.96 -8.06
C GLN A 111 -13.21 29.30 -9.51
N GLY A 112 -13.66 28.31 -10.28
CA GLY A 112 -14.20 28.51 -11.63
C GLY A 112 -15.43 29.41 -11.66
N CYS A 113 -16.36 29.26 -10.72
CA CYS A 113 -17.54 30.11 -10.61
C CYS A 113 -17.20 31.56 -10.22
N SER A 114 -16.18 31.77 -9.37
CA SER A 114 -15.73 33.10 -8.95
C SER A 114 -15.05 33.91 -10.06
N ARG A 115 -14.38 33.24 -11.02
CA ARG A 115 -13.71 33.87 -12.18
C ARG A 115 -14.67 34.27 -13.30
N CYS A 116 -15.92 33.81 -13.25
CA CYS A 116 -16.97 34.13 -14.22
C CYS A 116 -17.82 35.36 -13.85
N ARG A 117 -17.42 36.14 -12.84
CA ARG A 117 -18.20 37.25 -12.29
C ARG A 117 -17.49 38.60 -12.34
#